data_AF-A0A377U056-F1
#
_entry.id   AF-A0A377U056-F1
#
_cell.length_a   1.000
_cell.length_b   1.000
_cell.length_c   1.000
_cell.angle_alpha   90.00
_cell.angle_beta   90.00
_cell.angle_gamma   90.00
#
_symmetry.space_group_name_H-M   'P 1'
#
loop_
_entity.id
_entity.type
_entity.pdbx_description
1 polymer ?
#
loop_
_entity_poly.entity_id
_entity_poly.type
_entity_poly.pdbx_seq_one_letter_code
_entity_poly.pdbx_strand_id
1 'polypeptide(L)'
;MGKPCPDIHLTLRKMAASLQTIRSVALVTSGIVYCSSIFGPRQADLHRLQPALPAPRPLLLFSNDSSLLKGSPVLIQWYPAAESGLDGVMLVVNIELLGTLILNEKSALISDVSLQVGDRYLAAAMGFSKKRMSRRAR
;
A
#
# COMPACT_ATOMS: atom_id res chain seq x y z
N MET A 1 17.98 7.27 -1.13
CA MET A 1 17.83 7.13 0.34
C MET A 1 18.90 7.92 1.05
N GLY A 2 18.71 8.25 2.33
CA GLY A 2 19.77 8.88 3.14
C GLY A 2 19.82 10.41 3.13
N LYS A 3 18.92 11.10 2.39
CA LYS A 3 18.75 12.56 2.54
C LYS A 3 17.84 12.86 3.75
N PRO A 4 18.11 13.93 4.53
CA PRO A 4 17.19 14.45 5.52
C PRO A 4 15.81 14.70 4.91
N CYS A 5 14.75 14.48 5.68
CA CYS A 5 13.39 14.67 5.17
C CYS A 5 13.14 16.07 4.60
N PRO A 6 13.60 17.18 5.22
CA PRO A 6 13.42 18.53 4.66
C PRO A 6 13.92 18.68 3.22
N ASP A 7 15.03 18.02 2.88
CA ASP A 7 15.68 18.15 1.57
C ASP A 7 14.97 17.35 0.47
N ILE A 8 14.20 16.34 0.83
CA ILE A 8 13.55 15.42 -0.12
C ILE A 8 12.03 15.52 -0.11
N HIS A 9 11.42 16.07 0.94
CA HIS A 9 9.97 16.06 1.13
C HIS A 9 9.21 16.72 -0.03
N LEU A 10 9.69 17.87 -0.52
CA LEU A 10 9.07 18.55 -1.66
C LEU A 10 9.10 17.66 -2.92
N THR A 11 10.21 16.97 -3.17
CA THR A 11 10.35 16.04 -4.28
C THR A 11 9.39 14.87 -4.14
N LEU A 12 9.24 14.29 -2.95
CA LEU A 12 8.27 13.22 -2.68
C LEU A 12 6.84 13.68 -2.88
N ARG A 13 6.51 14.92 -2.48
CA ARG A 13 5.18 15.52 -2.71
C ARG A 13 4.89 15.68 -4.20
N LYS A 14 5.84 16.23 -4.95
CA LYS A 14 5.71 16.38 -6.42
C LYS A 14 5.53 15.02 -7.08
N MET A 15 6.33 14.03 -6.71
CA MET A 15 6.22 12.67 -7.24
C MET A 15 4.84 12.05 -6.99
N ALA A 16 4.36 12.10 -5.74
CA ALA A 16 3.02 11.57 -5.41
C ALA A 16 1.90 12.33 -6.14
N ALA A 17 2.02 13.66 -6.27
CA ALA A 17 1.03 14.47 -6.98
C ALA A 17 1.02 14.24 -8.50
N SER A 18 2.18 13.97 -9.11
CA SER A 18 2.29 13.73 -10.56
C SER A 18 1.83 12.32 -10.97
N LEU A 19 1.79 11.37 -10.05
CA LEU A 19 1.37 9.99 -10.31
C LEU A 19 -0.02 9.76 -9.73
N GLN A 20 -1.05 9.77 -10.59
CA GLN A 20 -2.46 9.61 -10.17
C GLN A 20 -2.72 8.30 -9.38
N THR A 21 -1.93 7.27 -9.66
CA THR A 21 -2.01 5.96 -9.01
C THR A 21 -1.29 5.92 -7.66
N ILE A 22 -0.54 6.94 -7.26
CA ILE A 22 0.22 6.95 -5.99
C ILE A 22 -0.40 7.96 -5.03
N ARG A 23 -0.90 7.45 -3.90
CA ARG A 23 -1.42 8.27 -2.80
C ARG A 23 -0.30 8.81 -1.93
N SER A 24 0.71 7.99 -1.64
CA SER A 24 1.82 8.37 -0.78
C SER A 24 3.12 7.64 -1.11
N VAL A 25 4.24 8.30 -0.81
CA VAL A 25 5.58 7.72 -0.83
C VAL A 25 6.17 7.87 0.55
N ALA A 26 6.68 6.80 1.14
CA ALA A 26 7.35 6.80 2.43
C ALA A 26 8.77 6.25 2.29
N LEU A 27 9.73 6.92 2.93
CA LEU A 27 11.11 6.48 3.01
C LEU A 27 11.36 5.85 4.37
N VAL A 28 11.99 4.68 4.35
CA VAL A 28 12.26 3.87 5.54
C VAL A 28 13.76 3.69 5.69
N THR A 29 14.25 3.86 6.91
CA THR A 29 15.61 3.52 7.33
C THR A 29 15.56 2.78 8.66
N SER A 30 16.27 1.67 8.79
CA SER A 30 16.33 0.84 10.00
C SER A 30 14.94 0.45 10.53
N GLY A 31 14.00 0.14 9.63
CA GLY A 31 12.62 -0.19 9.98
C GLY A 31 11.76 1.01 10.43
N ILE A 32 12.28 2.24 10.37
CA ILE A 32 11.57 3.46 10.74
C ILE A 32 11.19 4.25 9.50
N VAL A 33 9.90 4.55 9.36
CA VAL A 33 9.42 5.55 8.40
C VAL A 33 9.87 6.91 8.88
N TYR A 34 10.90 7.47 8.23
CA TYR A 34 11.53 8.74 8.64
C TYR A 34 11.01 9.95 7.84
N CYS A 35 10.47 9.71 6.65
CA CYS A 35 9.92 10.75 5.79
C CYS A 35 8.75 10.19 4.98
N SER A 36 7.74 11.02 4.72
CA SER A 36 6.65 10.68 3.80
C SER A 36 6.20 11.88 2.99
N SER A 37 5.67 11.65 1.79
CA SER A 37 5.13 12.71 0.94
C SER A 37 3.99 13.46 1.63
N ILE A 38 3.13 12.77 2.37
CA ILE A 38 1.95 13.37 3.01
C ILE A 38 2.32 14.13 4.29
N PHE A 39 3.06 13.49 5.20
CA PHE A 39 3.29 14.04 6.54
C PHE A 39 4.64 14.75 6.70
N GLY A 40 5.55 14.64 5.73
CA GLY A 40 6.92 15.13 5.90
C GLY A 40 7.69 14.27 6.90
N PRO A 41 8.47 14.88 7.82
CA PRO A 41 9.25 14.17 8.82
C PRO A 41 8.38 13.24 9.67
N ARG A 42 8.88 12.03 9.91
CA ARG A 42 8.17 10.97 10.62
C ARG A 42 9.11 10.26 11.58
N GLN A 43 8.54 9.64 12.61
CA GLN A 43 9.24 8.70 13.47
C GLN A 43 8.26 7.60 13.83
N ALA A 44 8.00 6.72 12.86
CA ALA A 44 7.02 5.66 13.02
C ALA A 44 7.63 4.31 12.64
N ASP A 45 7.43 3.32 13.51
CA ASP A 45 7.81 1.94 13.27
C ASP A 45 7.02 1.35 12.08
N LEU A 46 7.74 0.88 11.06
CA LEU A 46 7.15 0.30 9.85
C LEU A 46 6.33 -0.95 10.17
N HIS A 47 6.81 -1.81 11.06
CA HIS A 47 6.14 -3.07 11.39
C HIS A 47 4.82 -2.82 12.11
N ARG A 48 4.76 -1.79 12.97
CA ARG A 48 3.51 -1.39 13.61
C ARG A 48 2.48 -0.84 12.62
N LEU A 49 2.94 -0.14 11.59
CA LEU A 49 2.05 0.40 10.56
C LEU A 49 1.58 -0.68 9.59
N GLN A 50 2.48 -1.59 9.22
CA GLN A 50 2.29 -2.65 8.23
C GLN A 50 3.00 -3.92 8.70
N PRO A 51 2.30 -4.84 9.40
CA PRO A 51 2.92 -6.02 10.02
C PRO A 51 3.63 -6.99 9.06
N ALA A 52 3.35 -6.92 7.76
CA ALA A 52 4.03 -7.73 6.75
C ALA A 52 5.38 -7.11 6.29
N LEU A 53 5.71 -5.91 6.78
CA LEU A 53 6.96 -5.21 6.51
C LEU A 53 7.74 -5.00 7.82
N PRO A 54 9.06 -4.79 7.79
CA PRO A 54 9.95 -4.85 6.62
C PRO A 54 10.07 -6.25 6.00
N ALA A 55 10.49 -6.33 4.74
CA ALA A 55 10.75 -7.58 4.05
C ALA A 55 11.98 -7.47 3.14
N PRO A 56 12.80 -8.54 3.01
CA PRO A 56 14.04 -8.50 2.23
C PRO A 56 13.81 -8.57 0.70
N ARG A 57 12.56 -8.71 0.26
CA ARG A 57 12.18 -8.78 -1.15
C ARG A 57 11.07 -7.77 -1.45
N PRO A 58 10.94 -7.30 -2.70
CA PRO A 58 9.79 -6.50 -3.10
C PRO A 58 8.48 -7.22 -2.81
N LEU A 59 7.51 -6.51 -2.25
CA LEU A 59 6.18 -7.05 -1.93
C LEU A 59 5.08 -6.12 -2.42
N LEU A 60 4.02 -6.71 -2.98
CA LEU A 60 2.74 -6.06 -3.17
C LEU A 60 1.79 -6.58 -2.08
N LEU A 61 1.22 -5.67 -1.30
CA LEU A 61 0.41 -5.98 -0.13
C LEU A 61 -0.94 -5.29 -0.26
N PHE A 62 -2.00 -6.05 -0.04
CA PHE A 62 -3.32 -5.47 0.18
C PHE A 62 -3.59 -5.37 1.69
N SER A 63 -3.69 -4.16 2.21
CA SER A 63 -3.72 -3.87 3.64
C SER A 63 -4.76 -2.80 3.97
N ASN A 64 -4.82 -2.39 5.24
CA ASN A 64 -5.57 -1.23 5.67
C ASN A 64 -4.59 -0.11 6.06
N ASP A 65 -4.94 1.13 5.74
CA ASP A 65 -4.17 2.30 6.16
C ASP A 65 -4.28 2.43 7.69
N SER A 66 -3.14 2.60 8.36
CA SER A 66 -3.03 2.77 9.82
C SER A 66 -2.65 4.21 10.21
N SER A 67 -2.49 5.09 9.22
CA SER A 67 -1.98 6.44 9.35
C SER A 67 -3.03 7.49 8.96
N LEU A 68 -3.30 7.70 7.66
CA LEU A 68 -4.11 8.84 7.20
C LEU A 68 -5.61 8.53 7.25
N LEU A 69 -6.06 7.54 6.47
CA LEU A 69 -7.46 7.11 6.46
C LEU A 69 -7.58 5.76 7.16
N LYS A 70 -7.48 5.79 8.50
CA LYS A 70 -7.43 4.59 9.33
C LYS A 70 -8.55 3.61 8.98
N GLY A 71 -8.17 2.37 8.69
CA GLY A 71 -9.11 1.28 8.35
C GLY A 71 -9.50 1.21 6.87
N SER A 72 -9.20 2.24 6.07
CA SER A 72 -9.46 2.20 4.63
C SER A 72 -8.55 1.20 3.92
N PRO A 73 -9.05 0.47 2.89
CA PRO A 73 -8.24 -0.45 2.13
C PRO A 73 -7.17 0.32 1.35
N VAL A 74 -5.95 -0.21 1.33
CA VAL A 74 -4.83 0.33 0.57
C VAL A 74 -4.03 -0.79 -0.06
N LEU A 75 -3.55 -0.53 -1.28
CA LEU A 75 -2.55 -1.35 -1.93
C LEU A 75 -1.18 -0.72 -1.69
N ILE A 76 -0.24 -1.51 -1.18
CA ILE A 76 1.09 -1.06 -0.78
C ILE A 76 2.13 -1.81 -1.59
N GLN A 77 3.05 -1.08 -2.19
CA GLN A 77 4.22 -1.65 -2.85
C GLN A 77 5.46 -1.32 -2.02
N TRP A 78 6.19 -2.36 -1.62
CA TRP A 78 7.44 -2.28 -0.90
C TRP A 78 8.61 -2.54 -1.84
N TYR A 79 9.63 -1.68 -1.77
CA TYR A 79 10.90 -1.82 -2.48
C TYR A 79 12.06 -1.73 -1.49
N PRO A 80 12.62 -2.87 -1.05
CA PRO A 80 13.77 -2.86 -0.16
C PRO A 80 15.01 -2.29 -0.86
N ALA A 81 15.83 -1.56 -0.11
CA ALA A 81 17.07 -0.96 -0.57
C ALA A 81 18.33 -1.77 -0.21
N ALA A 82 18.19 -2.77 0.67
CA ALA A 82 19.26 -3.63 1.13
C ALA A 82 18.75 -5.04 1.42
N GLU A 83 19.65 -6.03 1.47
CA GLU A 83 19.32 -7.42 1.76
C GLU A 83 18.66 -7.61 3.13
N SER A 84 18.95 -6.74 4.10
CA SER A 84 18.31 -6.75 5.42
C SER A 84 16.79 -6.49 5.34
N GLY A 85 16.32 -5.83 4.27
CA GLY A 85 14.94 -5.41 4.12
C GLY A 85 14.51 -4.28 5.04
N LEU A 86 15.37 -3.78 5.93
CA LEU A 86 15.03 -2.73 6.91
C LEU A 86 14.94 -1.34 6.29
N ASP A 87 15.64 -1.13 5.18
CA ASP A 87 15.66 0.12 4.44
C ASP A 87 14.89 -0.07 3.15
N GLY A 88 14.17 0.97 2.71
CA GLY A 88 13.42 0.88 1.47
C GLY A 88 12.31 1.90 1.32
N VAL A 89 11.66 1.86 0.15
CA VAL A 89 10.56 2.75 -0.21
C VAL A 89 9.26 2.00 -0.07
N MET A 90 8.30 2.60 0.65
CA MET A 90 6.92 2.14 0.69
C MET A 90 6.06 3.09 -0.15
N LEU A 91 5.43 2.57 -1.20
CA LEU A 91 4.42 3.30 -1.97
C LEU A 91 3.03 2.88 -1.51
N VAL A 92 2.17 3.85 -1.28
CA VAL A 92 0.73 3.64 -1.08
C VAL A 92 0.03 4.00 -2.38
N VAL A 93 -0.68 3.05 -2.96
CA VAL A 93 -1.36 3.18 -4.25
C VAL A 93 -2.79 3.69 -4.02
N ASN A 94 -3.27 4.55 -4.92
CA ASN A 94 -4.65 5.01 -4.97
C ASN A 94 -5.55 3.89 -5.49
N ILE A 95 -6.06 3.08 -4.55
CA ILE A 95 -6.90 1.93 -4.89
C ILE A 95 -8.31 2.33 -5.34
N GLU A 96 -8.80 3.52 -5.03
CA GLU A 96 -10.09 3.99 -5.57
C GLU A 96 -10.00 4.14 -7.09
N LEU A 97 -8.90 4.70 -7.60
CA LEU A 97 -8.67 4.81 -9.04
C LEU A 97 -8.53 3.43 -9.69
N LEU A 98 -7.73 2.53 -9.11
CA LEU A 98 -7.57 1.16 -9.64
C LEU A 98 -8.87 0.37 -9.59
N GLY A 99 -9.59 0.44 -8.47
CA GLY A 99 -10.90 -0.18 -8.31
C GLY A 99 -11.89 0.38 -9.33
N THR A 100 -11.91 1.69 -9.54
CA THR A 100 -12.77 2.31 -10.57
C THR A 100 -12.39 1.79 -11.97
N LEU A 101 -11.12 1.79 -12.33
CA LEU A 101 -10.68 1.33 -13.66
C LEU A 101 -10.98 -0.16 -13.88
N ILE A 102 -10.69 -1.01 -12.90
CA ILE A 102 -10.86 -2.47 -12.99
C ILE A 102 -12.35 -2.87 -12.87
N LEU A 103 -13.13 -2.17 -12.04
CA LEU A 103 -14.51 -2.56 -11.70
C LEU A 103 -15.56 -1.81 -12.52
N ASN A 104 -15.22 -0.71 -13.21
CA ASN A 104 -16.15 0.00 -14.10
C ASN A 104 -16.19 -0.54 -15.53
N GLU A 105 -15.37 -1.53 -15.89
CA GLU A 105 -15.57 -2.34 -17.10
C GLU A 105 -16.74 -3.32 -16.91
N LYS A 106 -17.90 -2.77 -16.56
CA LYS A 106 -19.18 -3.47 -16.48
C LYS A 106 -19.69 -3.75 -17.89
N SER A 107 -19.11 -4.77 -18.52
CA SER A 107 -19.80 -5.47 -19.60
C SER A 107 -21.06 -6.14 -19.03
N ALA A 108 -22.14 -6.18 -19.81
CA ALA A 108 -23.37 -6.92 -19.45
C ALA A 108 -23.12 -8.43 -19.17
N LEU A 109 -21.95 -8.95 -19.54
CA LEU A 109 -21.53 -10.34 -19.33
C LEU A 109 -20.72 -10.56 -18.03
N ILE A 110 -20.29 -9.50 -17.35
CA ILE A 110 -19.45 -9.59 -16.15
C ILE A 110 -20.32 -9.32 -14.92
N SER A 111 -20.50 -10.36 -14.09
CA SER A 111 -21.36 -10.30 -12.89
C SER A 111 -20.64 -9.80 -11.63
N ASP A 112 -19.32 -9.99 -11.54
CA ASP A 112 -18.49 -9.48 -10.45
C ASP A 112 -17.02 -9.38 -10.88
N VAL A 113 -16.29 -8.47 -10.27
CA VAL A 113 -14.84 -8.32 -10.45
C VAL A 113 -14.20 -8.16 -9.09
N SER A 114 -13.09 -8.87 -8.88
CA SER A 114 -12.32 -8.77 -7.64
C SER A 114 -10.82 -8.67 -7.90
N LEU A 115 -10.14 -7.85 -7.09
CA LEU A 115 -8.68 -7.74 -7.06
C LEU A 115 -8.16 -8.59 -5.91
N GLN A 116 -7.34 -9.58 -6.19
CA GLN A 116 -6.71 -10.43 -5.18
C GLN A 116 -5.19 -10.17 -5.09
N VAL A 117 -4.68 -10.00 -3.86
CA VAL A 117 -3.25 -9.92 -3.57
C VAL A 117 -2.95 -10.85 -2.41
N GLY A 118 -2.20 -11.92 -2.67
CA GLY A 118 -1.98 -12.98 -1.70
C GLY A 118 -3.29 -13.64 -1.28
N ASP A 119 -3.60 -13.62 0.02
CA ASP A 119 -4.80 -14.20 0.64
C ASP A 119 -5.97 -13.20 0.81
N ARG A 120 -5.81 -11.97 0.32
CA ARG A 120 -6.78 -10.87 0.50
C ARG A 120 -7.36 -10.42 -0.83
N TYR A 121 -8.62 -9.98 -0.81
CA TYR A 121 -9.31 -9.51 -2.01
C TYR A 121 -10.18 -8.28 -1.76
N LEU A 122 -10.40 -7.50 -2.80
CA LEU A 122 -11.35 -6.39 -2.90
C LEU A 122 -12.38 -6.75 -3.97
N ALA A 123 -13.67 -6.77 -3.64
CA ALA A 123 -14.76 -6.99 -4.60
C ALA A 123 -15.73 -5.81 -4.62
N ALA A 124 -16.26 -5.47 -5.80
CA ALA A 124 -17.16 -4.33 -6.00
C ALA A 124 -18.40 -4.38 -5.10
N ALA A 125 -18.92 -5.58 -4.84
CA ALA A 125 -20.17 -5.78 -4.09
C ALA A 125 -19.99 -5.99 -2.57
N MET A 126 -18.78 -6.28 -2.08
CA MET A 126 -18.58 -6.76 -0.69
C MET A 126 -17.54 -5.98 0.12
N GLY A 127 -16.78 -5.06 -0.47
CA GLY A 127 -15.70 -4.38 0.26
C GLY A 127 -14.59 -5.34 0.71
N PHE A 128 -13.94 -5.05 1.84
CA PHE A 128 -12.80 -5.82 2.37
C PHE A 128 -13.25 -7.12 3.04
N SER A 129 -12.67 -8.26 2.65
CA SER A 129 -12.91 -9.54 3.33
C SER A 129 -11.67 -10.45 3.30
N LYS A 130 -11.41 -11.14 4.42
CA LYS A 130 -10.43 -12.24 4.49
C LYS A 130 -11.09 -13.52 3.99
N LYS A 131 -10.34 -14.34 3.25
CA LYS A 131 -10.81 -15.65 2.80
C LYS A 131 -11.28 -16.49 4.01
N ARG A 132 -12.60 -16.65 4.20
CA ARG A 132 -13.13 -17.73 5.04
C ARG A 132 -12.92 -19.02 4.26
N MET A 133 -12.02 -19.88 4.73
CA MET A 133 -12.01 -21.28 4.31
C MET A 133 -13.36 -21.89 4.71
N SER A 134 -14.30 -21.91 3.77
CA SER A 134 -15.42 -22.83 3.83
C SER A 134 -14.84 -24.23 3.75
N ARG A 135 -14.74 -24.90 4.90
CA ARG A 135 -14.67 -26.36 4.93
C ARG A 135 -15.97 -26.82 4.28
N ARG A 136 -15.90 -27.24 3.00
CA ARG A 136 -16.95 -28.10 2.44
C ARG A 136 -16.98 -29.34 3.32
N ALA A 137 -18.02 -29.45 4.14
CA ALA A 137 -18.41 -30.71 4.74
C ALA A 137 -18.59 -31.72 3.60
N ARG A 138 -17.87 -32.84 3.68
CA ARG A 138 -18.34 -34.10 3.13
C ARG A 138 -18.93 -34.88 4.28
#